data_AF-A0A023GAD7-F1
#
_entry.id   AF-A0A023GAD7-F1
#
_cell.length_a   1.000
_cell.length_b   1.000
_cell.length_c   1.000
_cell.angle_alpha   90.00
_cell.angle_beta   90.00
_cell.angle_gamma   90.00
#
_symmetry.space_group_name_H-M   'P 1'
#
loop_
_entity.id
_entity.type
_entity.pdbx_description
1 polymer ?
#
loop_
_entity_poly.entity_id
_entity_poly.type
_entity_poly.pdbx_seq_one_letter_code
_entity_poly.pdbx_strand_id
1 'polypeptide(L)'
;MRRARAGGSLSRGAMALLVMCCVLKLATGAPSQTIPANGEASETDDNDQGAGHMAGKAYNKPHLNVIEKPETHPKTEINPTTTTTTTTTTPAPVAPNEISVTIKKVQVEVVYESHCPFSRRFIYGQLWPTFKKMHDFMELTVLPFGKAKVDNVSAEHPHITCQHGSNECTGNMMETCVLHVAQETITAVKILACMSSNSQPHLAGPKCVEGTSVKWTEVQKCVDEHGTQYIVEVAKQTWSLQSYVARVPLIIMDGMKDNYVEYYAQKDFFRLVCEHVPYEEYDQTPCSSSLGRRRRRRR
;
A
#
# COMPACT_ATOMS: atom_id res chain seq x y z
N MET A 1 32.14 -30.95 51.15
CA MET A 1 33.59 -31.01 51.44
C MET A 1 34.26 -32.02 50.51
N ARG A 2 35.38 -31.58 49.92
CA ARG A 2 36.53 -32.33 49.35
C ARG A 2 36.38 -33.34 48.19
N ARG A 3 37.26 -33.10 47.22
CA ARG A 3 37.58 -33.77 45.95
C ARG A 3 38.33 -35.10 46.09
N ALA A 4 38.31 -35.82 44.96
CA ALA A 4 39.39 -36.54 44.26
C ALA A 4 39.31 -38.08 44.30
N ARG A 5 39.80 -38.88 43.34
CA ARG A 5 40.18 -38.83 41.89
C ARG A 5 40.94 -40.16 41.66
N ALA A 6 40.71 -40.90 40.58
CA ALA A 6 41.65 -41.84 39.90
C ALA A 6 40.83 -42.73 38.92
N GLY A 7 41.23 -43.10 37.71
CA GLY A 7 42.48 -42.94 36.95
C GLY A 7 42.70 -44.15 36.03
N GLY A 8 43.01 -43.93 34.74
CA GLY A 8 43.64 -44.88 33.79
C GLY A 8 42.69 -45.75 32.94
N SER A 9 43.00 -46.20 31.71
CA SER A 9 44.13 -46.01 30.79
C SER A 9 43.88 -46.83 29.49
N LEU A 10 44.26 -46.27 28.33
CA LEU A 10 44.76 -46.85 27.05
C LEU A 10 44.22 -48.19 26.49
N SER A 11 43.93 -48.26 25.17
CA SER A 11 44.90 -48.71 24.14
C SER A 11 44.27 -48.86 22.72
N ARG A 12 45.16 -48.86 21.72
CA ARG A 12 45.01 -48.71 20.27
C ARG A 12 44.87 -50.06 19.53
N GLY A 13 44.32 -50.02 18.31
CA GLY A 13 44.58 -50.94 17.18
C GLY A 13 43.89 -50.40 15.92
N ALA A 14 44.57 -49.92 14.87
CA ALA A 14 45.29 -50.63 13.79
C ALA A 14 44.36 -51.50 12.94
N MET A 15 44.38 -51.58 11.59
CA MET A 15 45.04 -50.90 10.47
C MET A 15 44.28 -51.39 9.20
N ALA A 16 44.56 -50.78 8.05
CA ALA A 16 43.96 -50.93 6.72
C ALA A 16 43.85 -52.35 6.11
N LEU A 17 42.96 -52.55 5.11
CA LEU A 17 43.31 -52.67 3.67
C LEU A 17 42.09 -53.08 2.78
N LEU A 18 41.91 -52.32 1.68
CA LEU A 18 41.61 -52.71 0.28
C LEU A 18 40.66 -53.86 -0.06
N VAL A 19 39.75 -53.63 -1.03
CA VAL A 19 39.75 -54.27 -2.37
C VAL A 19 38.66 -53.64 -3.26
N MET A 20 39.01 -53.57 -4.55
CA MET A 20 38.40 -52.84 -5.67
C MET A 20 37.42 -53.73 -6.49
N CYS A 21 36.78 -53.11 -7.51
CA CYS A 21 36.01 -53.69 -8.63
C CYS A 21 34.54 -54.09 -8.33
N CYS A 22 33.54 -53.95 -9.21
CA CYS A 22 33.42 -53.46 -10.59
C CYS A 22 31.93 -53.24 -10.93
N VAL A 23 31.64 -52.22 -11.75
CA VAL A 23 30.65 -52.11 -12.86
C VAL A 23 29.30 -52.85 -12.77
N LEU A 24 28.18 -52.10 -12.88
CA LEU A 24 27.24 -52.13 -14.03
C LEU A 24 25.98 -51.28 -13.76
N LYS A 25 25.70 -50.36 -14.69
CA LYS A 25 24.40 -49.69 -14.89
C LYS A 25 23.32 -50.74 -15.15
N LEU A 26 22.11 -50.50 -14.68
CA LEU A 26 20.89 -50.66 -15.49
C LEU A 26 19.77 -49.80 -14.88
N ALA A 27 19.19 -49.00 -15.77
CA ALA A 27 18.06 -48.13 -15.52
C ALA A 27 16.76 -48.93 -15.62
N THR A 28 15.82 -48.70 -14.70
CA THR A 28 14.39 -48.87 -14.94
C THR A 28 13.65 -47.85 -14.09
N GLY A 29 12.95 -46.93 -14.77
CA GLY A 29 12.10 -45.92 -14.15
C GLY A 29 10.65 -46.39 -14.00
N ALA A 30 9.95 -45.61 -13.16
CA ALA A 30 8.51 -45.53 -12.94
C ALA A 30 7.87 -46.58 -12.01
N PRO A 31 6.68 -46.30 -11.46
CA PRO A 31 6.34 -45.14 -10.62
C PRO A 31 5.60 -45.61 -9.34
N SER A 32 5.55 -44.80 -8.28
CA SER A 32 4.45 -44.92 -7.31
C SER A 32 4.24 -43.67 -6.48
N GLN A 33 2.96 -43.36 -6.35
CA GLN A 33 2.32 -42.33 -5.55
C GLN A 33 2.60 -42.51 -4.05
N THR A 34 2.65 -41.40 -3.31
CA THR A 34 2.11 -41.30 -1.93
C THR A 34 1.98 -39.82 -1.52
N ILE A 35 0.74 -39.37 -1.34
CA ILE A 35 0.30 -38.39 -0.31
C ILE A 35 0.13 -39.25 0.98
N PRO A 36 0.31 -38.80 2.26
CA PRO A 36 0.01 -37.48 2.85
C PRO A 36 1.02 -36.93 3.89
N ALA A 37 0.74 -35.71 4.36
CA ALA A 37 0.48 -35.37 5.77
C ALA A 37 1.19 -34.09 6.26
N ASN A 38 0.39 -33.29 6.96
CA ASN A 38 0.69 -32.03 7.62
C ASN A 38 1.86 -32.11 8.60
N GLY A 39 2.56 -30.98 8.75
CA GLY A 39 3.46 -30.71 9.87
C GLY A 39 3.56 -29.20 10.10
N GLU A 40 2.93 -28.73 11.19
CA GLU A 40 3.17 -27.44 11.82
C GLU A 40 4.61 -27.33 12.34
N ALA A 41 5.24 -26.18 12.14
CA ALA A 41 6.27 -25.56 12.99
C ALA A 41 6.38 -24.10 12.51
N SER A 42 5.85 -23.10 13.20
CA SER A 42 6.47 -22.42 14.35
C SER A 42 7.98 -22.29 14.22
N GLU A 43 8.45 -21.12 13.83
CA GLU A 43 9.75 -20.60 14.27
C GLU A 43 9.72 -19.07 14.15
N THR A 44 9.43 -18.47 15.29
CA THR A 44 9.89 -17.14 15.69
C THR A 44 11.42 -17.10 15.57
N ASP A 45 11.97 -16.02 15.04
CA ASP A 45 13.25 -15.52 15.56
C ASP A 45 13.39 -14.03 15.27
N ASP A 46 13.34 -13.29 16.37
CA ASP A 46 13.70 -11.89 16.53
C ASP A 46 15.22 -11.75 16.39
N ASN A 47 15.68 -10.79 15.59
CA ASN A 47 16.94 -10.12 15.92
C ASN A 47 16.96 -8.69 15.38
N ASP A 48 16.63 -7.79 16.29
CA ASP A 48 16.70 -6.34 16.17
C ASP A 48 18.12 -5.88 16.51
N GLN A 49 18.81 -5.30 15.53
CA GLN A 49 20.03 -4.54 15.76
C GLN A 49 19.89 -3.20 15.03
N GLY A 50 19.42 -2.21 15.77
CA GLY A 50 19.38 -0.83 15.35
C GLY A 50 20.75 -0.18 15.31
N ALA A 51 20.92 0.77 14.38
CA ALA A 51 21.86 1.88 14.48
C ALA A 51 21.44 2.99 13.51
N GLY A 52 21.58 4.25 13.93
CA GLY A 52 21.82 5.36 13.01
C GLY A 52 20.76 6.46 12.95
N HIS A 53 20.73 7.30 13.98
CA HIS A 53 20.13 8.63 13.96
C HIS A 53 20.92 9.56 13.04
N MET A 54 20.30 10.16 12.01
CA MET A 54 20.83 11.37 11.35
C MET A 54 19.72 12.28 10.82
N ALA A 55 20.02 13.58 10.89
CA ALA A 55 19.14 14.74 10.94
C ALA A 55 18.31 15.04 9.68
N GLY A 56 17.20 15.73 9.94
CA GLY A 56 16.18 16.10 8.98
C GLY A 56 16.62 17.06 7.88
N LYS A 57 16.04 16.86 6.70
CA LYS A 57 15.82 17.88 5.69
C LYS A 57 14.34 17.84 5.34
N ALA A 58 13.69 18.99 5.44
CA ALA A 58 12.31 19.17 5.01
C ALA A 58 12.24 19.00 3.49
N TYR A 59 11.62 17.92 3.04
CA TYR A 59 11.26 17.73 1.63
C TYR A 59 9.81 18.13 1.46
N ASN A 60 9.56 19.05 0.52
CA ASN A 60 8.21 19.49 0.18
C ASN A 60 7.40 18.30 -0.33
N LYS A 61 6.24 18.08 0.29
CA LYS A 61 5.24 17.08 -0.10
C LYS A 61 4.89 17.26 -1.59
N PRO A 62 5.10 16.26 -2.46
CA PRO A 62 4.46 16.26 -3.76
C PRO A 62 2.97 15.95 -3.54
N HIS A 63 2.11 16.96 -3.66
CA HIS A 63 0.70 16.72 -3.91
C HIS A 63 0.60 16.00 -5.27
N LEU A 64 0.32 14.70 -5.27
CA LEU A 64 -0.19 14.02 -6.46
C LEU A 64 -1.64 14.48 -6.66
N ASN A 65 -1.78 15.67 -7.22
CA ASN A 65 -3.04 16.13 -7.76
C ASN A 65 -3.21 15.45 -9.12
N VAL A 66 -4.25 14.62 -9.22
CA VAL A 66 -4.85 14.30 -10.51
C VAL A 66 -5.10 15.63 -11.22
N ILE A 67 -4.59 15.76 -12.45
CA ILE A 67 -4.76 16.96 -13.26
C ILE A 67 -6.26 17.12 -13.52
N GLU A 68 -6.91 18.06 -12.83
CA GLU A 68 -8.24 18.52 -13.20
C GLU A 68 -8.14 19.23 -14.55
N LYS A 69 -8.88 18.71 -15.53
CA LYS A 69 -9.00 19.31 -16.86
C LYS A 69 -9.78 20.62 -16.75
N PRO A 70 -9.36 21.72 -17.43
CA PRO A 70 -10.14 22.95 -17.45
C PRO A 70 -11.49 22.74 -18.13
N GLU A 71 -12.57 23.11 -17.44
CA GLU A 71 -13.90 23.24 -18.04
C GLU A 71 -13.88 24.35 -19.09
N THR A 72 -14.06 23.97 -20.34
CA THR A 72 -14.22 24.89 -21.47
C THR A 72 -15.64 25.43 -21.50
N HIS A 73 -15.86 26.62 -20.94
CA HIS A 73 -17.05 27.41 -21.27
C HIS A 73 -16.88 28.06 -22.66
N PRO A 74 -17.85 27.91 -23.58
CA PRO A 74 -17.81 28.56 -24.89
C PRO A 74 -17.83 30.09 -24.74
N LYS A 75 -16.81 30.78 -25.28
CA LYS A 75 -16.84 32.22 -25.54
C LYS A 75 -17.76 32.48 -26.73
N THR A 76 -18.89 33.13 -26.51
CA THR A 76 -19.66 33.77 -27.59
C THR A 76 -19.28 35.25 -27.64
N GLU A 77 -18.62 35.65 -28.72
CA GLU A 77 -18.45 37.04 -29.14
C GLU A 77 -19.82 37.62 -29.55
N ILE A 78 -20.18 38.80 -29.02
CA ILE A 78 -21.23 39.64 -29.57
C ILE A 78 -20.70 41.07 -29.67
N ASN A 79 -20.65 41.58 -30.90
CA ASN A 79 -20.29 42.96 -31.26
C ASN A 79 -21.31 43.98 -30.68
N PRO A 80 -20.87 45.23 -30.41
CA PRO A 80 -21.74 46.25 -29.83
C PRO A 80 -22.66 46.85 -30.91
N THR A 81 -23.97 46.84 -30.67
CA THR A 81 -24.93 47.68 -31.41
C THR A 81 -25.67 48.57 -30.42
N THR A 82 -25.48 49.87 -30.58
CA THR A 82 -26.11 50.96 -29.84
C THR A 82 -27.62 50.95 -30.06
N THR A 83 -28.43 50.95 -29.00
CA THR A 83 -29.83 51.44 -29.05
C THR A 83 -30.22 52.01 -27.68
N THR A 84 -30.76 53.23 -27.72
CA THR A 84 -31.15 54.07 -26.60
C THR A 84 -32.56 53.74 -26.09
N THR A 85 -32.80 54.05 -24.81
CA THR A 85 -34.10 54.37 -24.15
C THR A 85 -34.93 53.21 -23.58
N THR A 86 -35.06 53.11 -22.24
CA THR A 86 -36.12 53.73 -21.41
C THR A 86 -36.17 53.05 -20.03
N THR A 87 -36.26 53.84 -18.97
CA THR A 87 -36.27 53.49 -17.55
C THR A 87 -37.50 52.67 -17.17
N THR A 88 -37.33 51.52 -16.51
CA THR A 88 -38.30 50.94 -15.57
C THR A 88 -37.55 50.15 -14.51
N THR A 89 -37.56 50.66 -13.29
CA THR A 89 -36.87 50.10 -12.12
C THR A 89 -37.69 48.94 -11.54
N THR A 90 -37.36 47.72 -11.95
CA THR A 90 -37.80 46.48 -11.29
C THR A 90 -36.66 45.97 -10.41
N PRO A 91 -36.85 45.66 -9.12
CA PRO A 91 -35.81 45.10 -8.27
C PRO A 91 -35.38 43.72 -8.81
N ALA A 92 -34.07 43.54 -9.02
CA ALA A 92 -33.50 42.28 -9.48
C ALA A 92 -33.71 41.16 -8.43
N PRO A 93 -33.95 39.90 -8.84
CA PRO A 93 -33.98 38.75 -7.94
C PRO A 93 -32.61 38.58 -7.28
N VAL A 94 -32.58 38.54 -5.95
CA VAL A 94 -31.39 38.22 -5.17
C VAL A 94 -30.97 36.78 -5.50
N ALA A 95 -29.82 36.62 -6.14
CA ALA A 95 -29.23 35.32 -6.38
C ALA A 95 -28.97 34.62 -5.03
N PRO A 96 -29.34 33.34 -4.87
CA PRO A 96 -29.06 32.61 -3.64
C PRO A 96 -27.54 32.47 -3.48
N ASN A 97 -27.03 32.97 -2.35
CA ASN A 97 -25.68 32.68 -1.88
C ASN A 97 -25.52 31.16 -1.72
N GLU A 98 -24.86 30.52 -2.67
CA GLU A 98 -24.46 29.13 -2.55
C GLU A 98 -23.29 29.07 -1.56
N ILE A 99 -23.59 28.72 -0.31
CA ILE A 99 -22.57 28.53 0.73
C ILE A 99 -21.84 27.23 0.41
N SER A 100 -20.64 27.33 -0.17
CA SER A 100 -19.76 26.19 -0.38
C SER A 100 -19.17 25.74 0.96
N VAL A 101 -19.83 24.79 1.61
CA VAL A 101 -19.29 24.14 2.81
C VAL A 101 -18.17 23.19 2.36
N THR A 102 -16.92 23.57 2.63
CA THR A 102 -15.77 22.70 2.40
C THR A 102 -15.61 21.77 3.59
N ILE A 103 -15.88 20.48 3.40
CA ILE A 103 -15.74 19.45 4.45
C ILE A 103 -14.27 19.07 4.59
N LYS A 104 -13.76 19.01 5.82
CA LYS A 104 -12.37 18.63 6.07
C LYS A 104 -12.18 17.13 5.82
N LYS A 105 -11.31 16.78 4.87
CA LYS A 105 -10.97 15.39 4.58
C LYS A 105 -10.04 14.81 5.65
N VAL A 106 -10.27 13.55 6.01
CA VAL A 106 -9.36 12.76 6.85
C VAL A 106 -8.14 12.39 6.01
N GLN A 107 -6.93 12.74 6.46
CA GLN A 107 -5.70 12.36 5.76
C GLN A 107 -5.33 10.93 6.13
N VAL A 108 -5.11 10.08 5.14
CA VAL A 108 -4.69 8.69 5.31
C VAL A 108 -3.51 8.39 4.39
N GLU A 109 -2.40 7.96 4.97
CA GLU A 109 -1.26 7.44 4.23
C GLU A 109 -1.07 5.95 4.56
N VAL A 110 -0.90 5.13 3.52
CA VAL A 110 -0.77 3.67 3.64
C VAL A 110 0.52 3.22 2.96
N VAL A 111 1.46 2.71 3.74
CA VAL A 111 2.66 2.02 3.23
C VAL A 111 2.46 0.51 3.35
N TYR A 112 2.61 -0.23 2.26
CA TYR A 112 2.30 -1.66 2.23
C TYR A 112 3.15 -2.43 1.20
N GLU A 113 3.11 -3.76 1.25
CA GLU A 113 3.78 -4.64 0.28
C GLU A 113 2.74 -5.48 -0.44
N SER A 114 2.87 -5.60 -1.76
CA SER A 114 1.94 -6.35 -2.60
C SER A 114 1.84 -7.82 -2.18
N HIS A 115 2.93 -8.45 -1.70
CA HIS A 115 2.95 -9.85 -1.31
C HIS A 115 2.79 -10.12 0.20
N CYS A 116 2.85 -9.10 1.07
CA CYS A 116 2.63 -9.32 2.49
C CYS A 116 1.15 -9.68 2.78
N PRO A 117 0.87 -10.79 3.49
CA PRO A 117 -0.51 -11.23 3.73
C PRO A 117 -1.31 -10.28 4.63
N PHE A 118 -0.67 -9.51 5.51
CA PHE A 118 -1.35 -8.48 6.32
C PHE A 118 -1.69 -7.25 5.48
N SER A 119 -0.73 -6.79 4.67
CA SER A 119 -0.92 -5.70 3.72
C SER A 119 -2.07 -5.98 2.77
N ARG A 120 -2.06 -7.14 2.11
CA ARG A 120 -3.14 -7.56 1.20
C ARG A 120 -4.51 -7.54 1.88
N ARG A 121 -4.61 -8.19 3.06
CA ARG A 121 -5.84 -8.22 3.87
C ARG A 121 -6.36 -6.83 4.21
N PHE A 122 -5.47 -5.90 4.54
CA PHE A 122 -5.86 -4.51 4.76
C PHE A 122 -6.37 -3.85 3.48
N ILE A 123 -5.64 -3.94 2.35
CA ILE A 123 -6.04 -3.27 1.10
C ILE A 123 -7.42 -3.76 0.61
N TYR A 124 -7.63 -5.06 0.48
CA TYR A 124 -8.92 -5.57 -0.04
C TYR A 124 -10.03 -5.62 1.02
N GLY A 125 -9.69 -5.85 2.29
CA GLY A 125 -10.65 -6.14 3.35
C GLY A 125 -11.00 -4.96 4.25
N GLN A 126 -10.15 -3.94 4.34
CA GLN A 126 -10.35 -2.76 5.20
C GLN A 126 -10.38 -1.47 4.39
N LEU A 127 -9.35 -1.20 3.59
CA LEU A 127 -9.22 0.04 2.83
C LEU A 127 -10.30 0.16 1.76
N TRP A 128 -10.42 -0.81 0.84
CA TRP A 128 -11.40 -0.75 -0.24
C TRP A 128 -12.86 -0.54 0.21
N PRO A 129 -13.42 -1.36 1.13
CA PRO A 129 -14.80 -1.17 1.57
C PRO A 129 -15.02 0.17 2.29
N THR A 130 -13.99 0.70 2.96
CA THR A 130 -14.03 2.01 3.62
C THR A 130 -13.99 3.13 2.59
N PHE A 131 -13.01 3.11 1.67
CA PHE A 131 -12.82 4.15 0.67
C PHE A 131 -14.01 4.25 -0.29
N LYS A 132 -14.61 3.12 -0.67
CA LYS A 132 -15.86 3.11 -1.45
C LYS A 132 -16.99 3.95 -0.82
N LYS A 133 -17.02 4.04 0.51
CA LYS A 133 -17.99 4.86 1.25
C LYS A 133 -17.48 6.28 1.50
N MET A 134 -16.19 6.41 1.80
CA MET A 134 -15.59 7.62 2.39
C MET A 134 -14.72 8.43 1.42
N HIS A 135 -14.62 8.08 0.14
CA HIS A 135 -13.68 8.73 -0.79
C HIS A 135 -13.83 10.26 -0.89
N ASP A 136 -15.05 10.80 -0.79
CA ASP A 136 -15.27 12.25 -0.78
C ASP A 136 -14.79 12.94 0.51
N PHE A 137 -14.60 12.17 1.58
CA PHE A 137 -14.26 12.61 2.93
C PHE A 137 -12.85 12.19 3.36
N MET A 138 -12.08 11.57 2.47
CA MET A 138 -10.77 11.00 2.77
C MET A 138 -9.76 11.43 1.70
N GLU A 139 -8.63 11.97 2.14
CA GLU A 139 -7.48 12.23 1.29
C GLU A 139 -6.50 11.06 1.46
N LEU A 140 -6.40 10.22 0.45
CA LEU A 140 -5.71 8.94 0.52
C LEU A 140 -4.41 8.95 -0.28
N THR A 141 -3.30 8.62 0.37
CA THR A 141 -2.00 8.31 -0.24
C THR A 141 -1.69 6.84 -0.03
N VAL A 142 -1.34 6.11 -1.10
CA VAL A 142 -1.05 4.67 -1.05
C VAL A 142 0.33 4.42 -1.67
N LEU A 143 1.21 3.74 -0.93
CA LEU A 143 2.63 3.56 -1.24
C LEU A 143 2.98 2.06 -1.24
N PRO A 144 2.91 1.38 -2.39
CA PRO A 144 3.35 -0.01 -2.55
C PRO A 144 4.89 -0.07 -2.54
N PHE A 145 5.48 -0.30 -1.37
CA PHE A 145 6.93 -0.38 -1.20
C PHE A 145 7.31 -1.13 0.09
N GLY A 146 6.71 -0.72 1.22
CA GLY A 146 6.88 -1.41 2.49
C GLY A 146 8.31 -1.44 3.00
N LYS A 147 8.83 -2.65 3.20
CA LYS A 147 10.19 -2.90 3.70
C LYS A 147 11.22 -3.12 2.59
N ALA A 148 10.85 -2.84 1.34
CA ALA A 148 11.79 -2.90 0.25
C ALA A 148 12.97 -1.94 0.47
N LYS A 149 14.09 -2.25 -0.16
CA LYS A 149 15.32 -1.46 -0.10
C LYS A 149 15.73 -1.05 -1.50
N VAL A 150 16.37 0.12 -1.60
CA VAL A 150 17.03 0.57 -2.82
C VAL A 150 18.49 0.79 -2.47
N ASP A 151 19.40 0.03 -3.07
CA ASP A 151 20.82 0.05 -2.69
C ASP A 151 21.51 1.37 -3.06
N ASN A 152 21.19 1.93 -4.22
CA ASN A 152 21.70 3.22 -4.66
C ASN A 152 20.62 4.00 -5.43
N VAL A 153 19.96 4.91 -4.73
CA VAL A 153 18.88 5.76 -5.27
C VAL A 153 19.31 6.72 -6.38
N SER A 154 20.62 6.92 -6.55
CA SER A 154 21.21 7.79 -7.58
C SER A 154 21.81 7.02 -8.75
N ALA A 155 21.77 5.68 -8.73
CA ALA A 155 22.17 4.88 -9.87
C ALA A 155 21.19 5.07 -11.03
N GLU A 156 21.67 4.90 -12.26
CA GLU A 156 20.83 4.89 -13.47
C GLU A 156 19.82 3.72 -13.43
N HIS A 157 20.26 2.59 -12.89
CA HIS A 157 19.43 1.39 -12.70
C HIS A 157 19.52 0.91 -11.24
N PRO A 158 18.79 1.56 -10.30
CA PRO A 158 18.81 1.18 -8.89
C PRO A 158 18.33 -0.25 -8.68
N HIS A 159 19.11 -1.03 -7.94
CA HIS A 159 18.68 -2.35 -7.52
C HIS A 159 17.66 -2.24 -6.38
N ILE A 160 16.51 -2.90 -6.54
CA ILE A 160 15.42 -2.93 -5.57
C ILE A 160 15.32 -4.34 -5.02
N THR A 161 15.36 -4.48 -3.70
CA THR A 161 15.20 -5.76 -3.01
C THR A 161 13.94 -5.72 -2.15
N CYS A 162 13.10 -6.74 -2.28
CA CYS A 162 11.84 -6.88 -1.54
C CYS A 162 11.88 -8.11 -0.63
N GLN A 163 11.14 -8.09 0.48
CA GLN A 163 11.18 -9.14 1.50
C GLN A 163 10.69 -10.49 0.98
N HIS A 164 9.64 -10.49 0.15
CA HIS A 164 9.06 -11.69 -0.45
C HIS A 164 9.57 -11.95 -1.87
N GLY A 165 10.77 -11.45 -2.20
CA GLY A 165 11.46 -11.71 -3.47
C GLY A 165 11.00 -10.85 -4.65
N SER A 166 11.44 -11.22 -5.86
CA SER A 166 11.23 -10.42 -7.08
C SER A 166 9.76 -10.21 -7.43
N ASN A 167 8.90 -11.19 -7.14
CA ASN A 167 7.47 -11.10 -7.40
C ASN A 167 6.81 -9.98 -6.60
N GLU A 168 7.24 -9.74 -5.36
CA GLU A 168 6.78 -8.58 -4.60
C GLU A 168 7.22 -7.28 -5.26
N CYS A 169 8.47 -7.18 -5.71
CA CYS A 169 8.96 -5.98 -6.38
C CYS A 169 8.16 -5.69 -7.67
N THR A 170 7.88 -6.72 -8.47
CA THR A 170 7.02 -6.60 -9.66
C THR A 170 5.60 -6.18 -9.28
N GLY A 171 5.03 -6.77 -8.22
CA GLY A 171 3.71 -6.40 -7.72
C GLY A 171 3.64 -4.95 -7.24
N ASN A 172 4.63 -4.50 -6.45
CA ASN A 172 4.74 -3.13 -5.97
C ASN A 172 4.83 -2.14 -7.13
N MET A 173 5.65 -2.45 -8.13
CA MET A 173 5.82 -1.63 -9.34
C MET A 173 4.54 -1.55 -10.16
N MET A 174 3.86 -2.68 -10.35
CA MET A 174 2.59 -2.74 -11.08
C MET A 174 1.50 -1.94 -10.36
N GLU A 175 1.34 -2.11 -9.05
CA GLU A 175 0.36 -1.35 -8.26
C GLU A 175 0.68 0.16 -8.24
N THR A 176 1.96 0.53 -8.22
CA THR A 176 2.41 1.92 -8.39
C THR A 176 1.98 2.46 -9.75
N CYS A 177 2.21 1.72 -10.84
CA CYS A 177 1.78 2.13 -12.16
C CYS A 177 0.25 2.23 -12.33
N VAL A 178 -0.52 1.38 -11.65
CA VAL A 178 -1.99 1.55 -11.59
C VAL A 178 -2.36 2.89 -10.98
N LEU A 179 -1.69 3.32 -9.90
CA LEU A 179 -1.91 4.63 -9.26
C LEU A 179 -1.58 5.80 -10.19
N HIS A 180 -0.58 5.67 -11.07
CA HIS A 180 -0.22 6.70 -12.05
C HIS A 180 -1.15 6.74 -13.27
N VAL A 181 -1.66 5.59 -13.73
CA VAL A 181 -2.48 5.50 -14.94
C VAL A 181 -3.95 5.80 -14.67
N ALA A 182 -4.47 5.44 -13.50
CA ALA A 182 -5.87 5.68 -13.16
C ALA A 182 -6.17 7.17 -12.99
N GLN A 183 -7.20 7.66 -13.68
CA GLN A 183 -7.65 9.06 -13.54
C GLN A 183 -8.37 9.32 -12.22
N GLU A 184 -9.02 8.30 -11.66
CA GLU A 184 -9.77 8.40 -10.42
C GLU A 184 -9.16 7.51 -9.34
N THR A 185 -8.92 8.08 -8.16
CA THR A 185 -8.37 7.33 -7.02
C THR A 185 -9.26 6.15 -6.63
N ILE A 186 -10.59 6.29 -6.70
CA ILE A 186 -11.51 5.19 -6.40
C ILE A 186 -11.35 4.01 -7.37
N THR A 187 -11.08 4.29 -8.64
CA THR A 187 -10.79 3.26 -9.65
C THR A 187 -9.44 2.61 -9.38
N ALA A 188 -8.41 3.38 -9.05
CA ALA A 188 -7.10 2.84 -8.67
C ALA A 188 -7.21 1.89 -7.47
N VAL A 189 -7.84 2.32 -6.39
CA VAL A 189 -7.99 1.53 -5.16
C VAL A 189 -8.82 0.27 -5.41
N LYS A 190 -9.84 0.32 -6.29
CA LYS A 190 -10.59 -0.87 -6.71
C LYS A 190 -9.67 -1.90 -7.38
N ILE A 191 -8.79 -1.47 -8.28
CA ILE A 191 -7.84 -2.34 -8.98
C ILE A 191 -6.81 -2.92 -8.01
N LEU A 192 -6.20 -2.08 -7.16
CA LEU A 192 -5.27 -2.50 -6.10
C LEU A 192 -5.91 -3.54 -5.17
N ALA A 193 -7.16 -3.35 -4.77
CA ALA A 193 -7.90 -4.31 -3.95
C ALA A 193 -8.14 -5.64 -4.67
N CYS A 194 -8.47 -5.61 -5.97
CA CYS A 194 -8.56 -6.82 -6.77
C CYS A 194 -7.20 -7.55 -6.83
N MET A 195 -6.10 -6.83 -7.09
CA MET A 195 -4.76 -7.42 -7.16
C MET A 195 -4.33 -8.04 -5.81
N SER A 196 -4.52 -7.29 -4.72
CA SER A 196 -4.24 -7.74 -3.35
C SER A 196 -5.08 -8.95 -2.92
N SER A 197 -6.28 -9.13 -3.46
CA SER A 197 -7.12 -10.30 -3.20
C SER A 197 -6.61 -11.58 -3.87
N ASN A 198 -5.76 -11.46 -4.90
CA ASN A 198 -5.19 -12.61 -5.61
C ASN A 198 -3.98 -13.18 -4.85
N SER A 199 -3.82 -14.50 -4.88
CA SER A 199 -2.61 -15.19 -4.36
C SER A 199 -1.30 -14.77 -5.03
N GLN A 200 -1.38 -14.29 -6.28
CA GLN A 200 -0.25 -13.81 -7.07
C GLN A 200 -0.54 -12.38 -7.59
N PRO A 201 -0.40 -11.35 -6.75
CA PRO A 201 -0.71 -9.96 -7.11
C PRO A 201 0.04 -9.46 -8.36
N HIS A 202 1.31 -9.86 -8.52
CA HIS A 202 2.15 -9.52 -9.67
C HIS A 202 1.66 -10.07 -11.03
N LEU A 203 0.67 -10.98 -11.05
CA LEU A 203 0.05 -11.49 -12.29
C LEU A 203 -1.43 -11.07 -12.43
N ALA A 204 -1.97 -10.37 -11.44
CA ALA A 204 -3.40 -10.12 -11.35
C ALA A 204 -3.85 -8.89 -12.15
N GLY A 205 -2.93 -7.99 -12.49
CA GLY A 205 -3.17 -6.73 -13.18
C GLY A 205 -4.10 -6.83 -14.40
N PRO A 206 -3.82 -7.69 -15.41
CA PRO A 206 -4.64 -7.78 -16.63
C PRO A 206 -6.12 -8.05 -16.34
N LYS A 207 -6.40 -8.97 -15.41
CA LYS A 207 -7.78 -9.31 -15.02
C LYS A 207 -8.41 -8.22 -14.17
N CYS A 208 -7.63 -7.56 -13.30
CA CYS A 208 -8.16 -6.58 -12.36
C CYS A 208 -8.52 -5.23 -12.98
N VAL A 209 -8.00 -4.92 -14.17
CA VAL A 209 -8.39 -3.72 -14.92
C VAL A 209 -9.64 -3.94 -15.79
N GLU A 210 -10.07 -5.19 -16.01
CA GLU A 210 -11.26 -5.49 -16.80
C GLU A 210 -12.51 -4.81 -16.23
N GLY A 211 -13.28 -4.15 -17.10
CA GLY A 211 -14.48 -3.41 -16.70
C GLY A 211 -14.21 -2.13 -15.88
N THR A 212 -12.97 -1.64 -15.89
CA THR A 212 -12.60 -0.30 -15.38
C THR A 212 -12.26 0.64 -16.52
N SER A 213 -12.01 1.92 -16.21
CA SER A 213 -11.51 2.90 -17.18
C SER A 213 -10.02 2.75 -17.52
N VAL A 214 -9.28 1.91 -16.78
CA VAL A 214 -7.84 1.69 -16.96
C VAL A 214 -7.60 0.56 -17.98
N LYS A 215 -6.70 0.76 -18.93
CA LYS A 215 -6.28 -0.28 -19.88
C LYS A 215 -5.01 -0.96 -19.42
N TRP A 216 -4.98 -2.29 -19.54
CA TRP A 216 -3.78 -3.07 -19.18
C TRP A 216 -2.53 -2.61 -19.96
N THR A 217 -2.69 -2.29 -21.24
CA THR A 217 -1.58 -1.82 -22.09
C THR A 217 -0.92 -0.55 -21.57
N GLU A 218 -1.69 0.34 -20.93
CA GLU A 218 -1.17 1.59 -20.36
C GLU A 218 -0.41 1.31 -19.06
N VAL A 219 -0.92 0.40 -18.22
CA VAL A 219 -0.23 -0.06 -17.00
C VAL A 219 1.08 -0.76 -17.35
N GLN A 220 1.05 -1.70 -18.31
CA GLN A 220 2.24 -2.42 -18.75
C GLN A 220 3.30 -1.47 -19.31
N LYS A 221 2.88 -0.51 -20.16
CA LYS A 221 3.79 0.52 -20.69
C LYS A 221 4.42 1.35 -19.56
N CYS A 222 3.64 1.75 -18.55
CA CYS A 222 4.18 2.45 -17.38
C CYS A 222 5.23 1.61 -16.64
N VAL A 223 4.98 0.31 -16.44
CA VAL A 223 5.93 -0.59 -15.77
C VAL A 223 7.25 -0.64 -16.54
N ASP A 224 7.16 -0.78 -17.86
CA ASP A 224 8.33 -0.93 -18.74
C ASP A 224 9.15 0.37 -18.86
N GLU A 225 8.48 1.54 -18.98
CA GLU A 225 9.14 2.82 -19.24
C GLU A 225 9.50 3.60 -17.96
N HIS A 226 8.72 3.46 -16.89
CA HIS A 226 8.80 4.31 -15.70
C HIS A 226 8.83 3.57 -14.37
N GLY A 227 8.61 2.25 -14.35
CA GLY A 227 8.39 1.48 -13.13
C GLY A 227 9.52 1.63 -12.09
N THR A 228 10.78 1.53 -12.52
CA THR A 228 11.94 1.71 -11.62
C THR A 228 12.02 3.12 -11.05
N GLN A 229 11.78 4.16 -11.87
CA GLN A 229 11.77 5.55 -11.41
C GLN A 229 10.70 5.77 -10.35
N TYR A 230 9.47 5.35 -10.63
CA TYR A 230 8.35 5.55 -9.71
C TYR A 230 8.53 4.79 -8.41
N ILE A 231 9.07 3.58 -8.43
CA ILE A 231 9.37 2.86 -7.17
C ILE A 231 10.42 3.57 -6.33
N VAL A 232 11.42 4.21 -6.92
CA VAL A 232 12.39 5.02 -6.18
C VAL A 232 11.73 6.28 -5.59
N GLU A 233 10.76 6.89 -6.28
CA GLU A 233 9.98 8.00 -5.74
C GLU A 233 9.10 7.57 -4.56
N VAL A 234 8.41 6.44 -4.69
CA VAL A 234 7.62 5.82 -3.60
C VAL A 234 8.52 5.46 -2.41
N ALA A 235 9.74 4.98 -2.64
CA ALA A 235 10.73 4.72 -1.59
C ALA A 235 11.07 5.99 -0.81
N LYS A 236 11.38 7.09 -1.52
CA LYS A 236 11.67 8.40 -0.91
C LYS A 236 10.51 8.94 -0.09
N GLN A 237 9.28 8.79 -0.60
CA GLN A 237 8.07 9.17 0.15
C GLN A 237 7.86 8.28 1.37
N THR A 238 8.08 6.97 1.25
CA THR A 238 7.99 6.05 2.39
C THR A 238 8.97 6.45 3.49
N TRP A 239 10.23 6.75 3.15
CA TRP A 239 11.25 7.13 4.12
C TRP A 239 11.06 8.52 4.73
N SER A 240 10.35 9.43 4.06
CA SER A 240 9.98 10.72 4.64
C SER A 240 8.87 10.59 5.68
N LEU A 241 7.97 9.62 5.51
CA LEU A 241 6.93 9.27 6.49
C LEU A 241 7.49 8.45 7.66
N GLN A 242 8.38 7.51 7.34
CA GLN A 242 9.01 6.60 8.29
C GLN A 242 10.36 6.09 7.75
N SER A 243 11.46 6.58 8.34
CA SER A 243 12.82 6.20 7.91
C SER A 243 13.09 4.70 8.00
N TYR A 244 12.48 4.02 8.97
CA TYR A 244 12.56 2.56 9.14
C TYR A 244 11.17 1.94 9.31
N VAL A 245 10.73 1.20 8.29
CA VAL A 245 9.45 0.47 8.29
C VAL A 245 9.67 -0.91 8.90
N ALA A 246 9.36 -1.09 10.19
CA ALA A 246 9.50 -2.37 10.87
C ALA A 246 8.39 -3.37 10.51
N ARG A 247 7.18 -2.86 10.28
CA ARG A 247 5.95 -3.63 10.05
C ARG A 247 5.13 -3.00 8.93
N VAL A 248 4.40 -3.85 8.21
CA VAL A 248 3.43 -3.45 7.19
C VAL A 248 2.12 -4.25 7.39
N PRO A 249 0.96 -3.68 7.05
CA PRO A 249 0.77 -2.32 6.54
C PRO A 249 1.05 -1.27 7.63
N LEU A 250 1.71 -0.18 7.26
CA LEU A 250 1.88 1.01 8.10
C LEU A 250 0.81 2.01 7.68
N ILE A 251 -0.10 2.33 8.61
CA ILE A 251 -1.17 3.29 8.40
C ILE A 251 -0.86 4.53 9.23
N ILE A 252 -1.01 5.70 8.59
CA ILE A 252 -0.88 7.00 9.21
C ILE A 252 -2.20 7.74 8.99
N MET A 253 -2.78 8.27 10.06
CA MET A 253 -4.06 8.98 10.02
C MET A 253 -3.95 10.36 10.67
N ASP A 254 -4.15 11.41 9.89
CA ASP A 254 -3.89 12.81 10.29
C ASP A 254 -2.51 12.98 10.96
N GLY A 255 -1.49 12.29 10.41
CA GLY A 255 -0.13 12.27 10.95
C GLY A 255 0.09 11.35 12.16
N MET A 256 -0.95 10.69 12.69
CA MET A 256 -0.86 9.74 13.81
C MET A 256 -0.56 8.32 13.31
N LYS A 257 0.42 7.66 13.93
CA LYS A 257 0.86 6.29 13.61
C LYS A 257 1.14 5.45 14.86
N ASP A 258 0.36 5.69 15.91
CA ASP A 258 0.51 5.00 17.20
C ASP A 258 -0.12 3.58 17.17
N ASN A 259 0.05 2.85 18.28
CA ASN A 259 -0.49 1.49 18.44
C ASN A 259 -2.02 1.43 18.29
N TYR A 260 -2.74 2.53 18.55
CA TYR A 260 -4.20 2.57 18.37
C TYR A 260 -4.53 2.56 16.88
N VAL A 261 -3.89 3.43 16.09
CA VAL A 261 -4.04 3.46 14.63
C VAL A 261 -3.65 2.11 14.02
N GLU A 262 -2.47 1.58 14.35
CA GLU A 262 -1.97 0.31 13.79
C GLU A 262 -2.94 -0.86 14.03
N TYR A 263 -3.47 -0.95 15.26
CA TYR A 263 -4.37 -2.03 15.64
C TYR A 263 -5.78 -1.86 15.05
N TYR A 264 -6.39 -0.68 15.17
CA TYR A 264 -7.77 -0.48 14.75
C TYR A 264 -7.91 -0.36 13.23
N ALA A 265 -6.88 0.12 12.51
CA ALA A 265 -6.90 0.15 11.05
C ALA A 265 -7.04 -1.26 10.45
N GLN A 266 -6.48 -2.28 11.11
CA GLN A 266 -6.59 -3.66 10.62
C GLN A 266 -7.85 -4.39 11.12
N LYS A 267 -8.59 -3.82 12.08
CA LYS A 267 -9.80 -4.43 12.65
C LYS A 267 -11.10 -3.80 12.15
N ASP A 268 -11.17 -2.48 12.15
CA ASP A 268 -12.36 -1.71 11.78
C ASP A 268 -11.92 -0.34 11.26
N PHE A 269 -11.35 -0.32 10.05
CA PHE A 269 -10.80 0.89 9.45
C PHE A 269 -11.86 1.97 9.22
N PHE A 270 -13.07 1.58 8.82
CA PHE A 270 -14.18 2.50 8.64
C PHE A 270 -14.50 3.26 9.93
N ARG A 271 -14.60 2.54 11.06
CA ARG A 271 -14.80 3.18 12.36
C ARG A 271 -13.64 4.11 12.70
N LEU A 272 -12.40 3.70 12.47
CA LEU A 272 -11.24 4.53 12.77
C LEU A 272 -11.27 5.83 11.95
N VAL A 273 -11.55 5.77 10.64
CA VAL A 273 -11.76 6.96 9.79
C VAL A 273 -12.86 7.86 10.35
N CYS A 274 -13.99 7.28 10.75
CA CYS A 274 -15.06 8.05 11.36
C CYS A 274 -14.68 8.73 12.69
N GLU A 275 -13.78 8.15 13.48
CA GLU A 275 -13.29 8.78 14.72
C GLU A 275 -12.49 10.06 14.45
N HIS A 276 -11.92 10.20 13.25
CA HIS A 276 -11.17 11.36 12.77
C HIS A 276 -12.02 12.43 12.06
N VAL A 277 -13.28 12.11 11.71
CA VAL A 277 -14.21 13.11 11.14
C VAL A 277 -14.59 14.15 12.22
N PRO A 278 -14.52 15.46 11.90
CA PRO A 278 -14.97 16.54 12.79
C PRO A 278 -16.42 16.32 13.26
N TYR A 279 -16.73 16.74 14.47
CA TYR A 279 -18.05 16.47 15.06
C TYR A 279 -19.17 17.19 14.30
N GLU A 280 -18.88 18.40 13.85
CA GLU A 280 -19.80 19.30 13.13
C GLU A 280 -20.14 18.79 11.72
N GLU A 281 -19.23 18.01 11.14
CA GLU A 281 -19.35 17.44 9.80
C GLU A 281 -19.86 16.00 9.82
N TYR A 282 -19.88 15.36 11.00
CA TYR A 282 -20.13 13.93 11.16
C TYR A 282 -21.46 13.47 10.55
N ASP A 283 -22.52 14.26 10.73
CA ASP A 283 -23.87 13.97 10.22
C ASP A 283 -23.97 14.09 8.69
N GLN A 284 -23.00 14.76 8.06
CA GLN A 284 -22.91 14.94 6.61
C GLN A 284 -22.13 13.80 5.94
N THR A 285 -21.56 12.89 6.73
CA THR A 285 -20.77 11.76 6.23
C THR A 285 -21.50 10.42 6.44
N PRO A 286 -21.07 9.34 5.76
CA PRO A 286 -21.54 7.99 6.05
C PRO A 286 -21.33 7.52 7.50
N CYS A 287 -20.54 8.24 8.30
CA CYS A 287 -20.29 7.95 9.71
C CYS A 287 -21.50 8.16 10.61
N SER A 288 -22.49 8.97 10.20
CA SER A 288 -23.73 9.20 10.96
C SER A 288 -24.44 7.89 11.38
N SER A 289 -24.39 6.86 10.54
CA SER A 289 -24.89 5.51 10.84
C SER A 289 -24.18 4.80 12.02
N SER A 290 -22.99 5.28 12.41
CA SER A 290 -22.16 4.71 13.48
C SER A 290 -22.25 5.47 14.84
N LEU A 291 -23.09 6.53 14.91
CA LEU A 291 -23.27 7.41 16.08
C LEU A 291 -23.60 6.70 17.40
N GLY A 292 -24.23 5.53 17.37
CA GLY A 292 -24.67 4.80 18.56
C GLY A 292 -23.56 4.49 19.57
N ARG A 293 -22.28 4.54 19.17
CA ARG A 293 -21.12 4.23 20.04
C ARG A 293 -20.34 5.46 20.52
N ARG A 294 -20.32 6.60 19.80
CA ARG A 294 -19.53 7.79 20.19
C ARG A 294 -20.13 8.52 21.40
N ARG A 295 -21.48 8.56 21.52
CA ARG A 295 -22.18 9.14 22.69
C ARG A 295 -21.86 8.44 24.03
N ARG A 296 -21.41 7.18 24.01
CA ARG A 296 -21.04 6.43 25.22
C ARG A 296 -19.61 6.69 25.71
N ARG A 297 -18.69 7.14 24.86
CA ARG A 297 -17.30 7.45 25.25
C ARG A 297 -17.15 8.84 25.90
N ARG A 298 -18.16 9.70 25.81
CA ARG A 298 -18.19 11.05 26.38
C ARG A 298 -19.06 11.19 27.64
N ARG A 299 -19.63 10.08 28.15
CA ARG A 299 -20.33 10.05 29.44
C ARG A 299 -19.47 9.33 30.47
#